data_AF-A0A8B7E2R2-F1
#
_entry.id   AF-A0A8B7E2R2-F1
#
_cell.length_a   1.000
_cell.length_b   1.000
_cell.length_c   1.000
_cell.angle_alpha   90.00
_cell.angle_beta   90.00
_cell.angle_gamma   90.00
#
_symmetry.space_group_name_H-M   'P 1'
#
loop_
_entity.id
_entity.type
_entity.pdbx_description
1 polymer ?
#
loop_
_entity_poly.entity_id
_entity_poly.type
_entity_poly.pdbx_seq_one_letter_code
_entity_poly.pdbx_strand_id
1 'polypeptide(L)'
;AFTSNEELNISSKYTNVRLFTAGRYYTNVAIREISTSNILQQWTLPSRDSVASFSAVCWMYGRKLYDIYKVPIGLISSNQGGSCIESWSSPQTLKVCNATSKYPVTFNNDNVLWNAMISPFLKTTIYGAIWYQGEQNAINPEGYNCTFPAMINGWRKEWSDGTGGETNIKFPFGFVQLASFNDGTTPGFPTLRWLQTAGYGYVPNKQQENTFMAVAMDLADNNSPYGSIHPRDKADVAERLVLAVRSVVYKENVYWTGPIFSKAAICLPFGIKSTTIQNIVVYYTVESVEAQSIIIASLDGFEVLQSNGNWIQAQVSYSINNKVLLTTNVTDVYALRYAWKPNPCAFKSCAIYSASNLPSPPFINYGPFHYIFPLIGNSYTKKNIKMKLNHKDAKICQFQ
;
A
#
# COMPACT_ATOMS: atom_id res chain seq x y z
N ALA A 1 19.23 -0.64 12.16
CA ALA A 1 17.98 0.08 12.43
C ALA A 1 18.40 1.50 12.78
N PHE A 2 18.33 2.42 11.82
CA PHE A 2 18.85 3.79 12.02
C PHE A 2 18.04 4.61 13.04
N THR A 3 16.90 4.09 13.50
CA THR A 3 15.95 4.80 14.37
C THR A 3 15.66 4.10 15.70
N SER A 4 16.20 2.91 15.97
CA SER A 4 15.82 2.17 17.20
C SER A 4 16.31 2.86 18.47
N ASN A 5 17.56 3.29 18.53
CA ASN A 5 18.10 3.86 19.78
C ASN A 5 17.48 5.22 20.14
N GLU A 6 17.17 6.06 19.16
CA GLU A 6 16.53 7.36 19.40
C GLU A 6 15.12 7.17 19.98
N GLU A 7 14.31 6.31 19.36
CA GLU A 7 12.96 5.99 19.84
C GLU A 7 12.97 5.43 21.26
N LEU A 8 13.92 4.53 21.56
CA LEU A 8 14.09 3.98 22.89
C LEU A 8 14.48 5.05 23.92
N ASN A 9 15.37 5.98 23.56
CA ASN A 9 15.84 7.04 24.45
C ASN A 9 14.78 8.11 24.76
N ILE A 10 13.84 8.35 23.85
CA ILE A 10 12.76 9.34 24.08
C ILE A 10 11.49 8.73 24.68
N SER A 11 11.37 7.39 24.69
CA SER A 11 10.15 6.67 25.08
C SER A 11 9.53 7.15 26.40
N SER A 12 10.33 7.28 27.45
CA SER A 12 9.88 7.68 28.79
C SER A 12 9.26 9.07 28.87
N LYS A 13 9.45 9.93 27.85
CA LYS A 13 8.84 11.27 27.78
C LYS A 13 7.35 11.23 27.46
N TYR A 14 6.82 10.11 26.96
CA TYR A 14 5.44 9.98 26.49
C TYR A 14 4.51 9.44 27.59
N THR A 15 4.35 10.21 28.66
CA THR A 15 3.60 9.83 29.87
C THR A 15 2.09 9.67 29.67
N ASN A 16 1.54 10.15 28.54
CA ASN A 16 0.13 10.00 28.14
C ASN A 16 -0.09 8.93 27.05
N VAL A 17 0.95 8.14 26.73
CA VAL A 17 0.83 6.97 25.86
C VAL A 17 0.84 5.71 26.74
N ARG A 18 0.10 4.67 26.35
CA ARG A 18 0.11 3.36 27.00
C ARG A 18 0.29 2.25 25.98
N LEU A 19 1.04 1.22 26.35
CA LEU A 19 1.38 0.09 25.48
C LEU A 19 0.80 -1.20 26.04
N PHE A 20 0.22 -2.03 25.18
CA PHE A 20 -0.26 -3.37 25.51
C PHE A 20 0.14 -4.35 24.41
N THR A 21 0.69 -5.51 24.77
CA THR A 21 1.04 -6.57 23.81
C THR A 21 0.27 -7.86 24.12
N ALA A 22 -0.53 -8.31 23.16
CA ALA A 22 -1.29 -9.54 23.27
C ALA A 22 -0.38 -10.78 23.33
N GLY A 23 -0.80 -11.81 24.07
CA GLY A 23 -0.24 -13.15 24.04
C GLY A 23 -0.19 -13.72 22.63
N ARG A 24 0.91 -14.37 22.26
CA ARG A 24 1.01 -15.11 20.99
C ARG A 24 0.57 -16.56 21.21
N TYR A 25 -0.69 -16.84 20.89
CA TYR A 25 -1.26 -18.18 20.94
C TYR A 25 -2.44 -18.26 19.96
N TYR A 26 -2.95 -19.45 19.71
CA TYR A 26 -4.02 -19.71 18.76
C TYR A 26 -5.02 -20.71 19.34
N THR A 27 -6.29 -20.60 18.97
CA THR A 27 -7.34 -21.53 19.43
C THR A 27 -8.51 -21.60 18.44
N ASN A 28 -9.15 -22.77 18.35
CA ASN A 28 -10.36 -22.95 17.53
C ASN A 28 -11.63 -22.39 18.21
N VAL A 29 -11.52 -21.91 19.46
CA VAL A 29 -12.64 -21.36 20.24
C VAL A 29 -12.39 -19.89 20.53
N ALA A 30 -13.33 -19.03 20.14
CA ALA A 30 -13.25 -17.59 20.39
C ALA A 30 -13.16 -17.28 21.90
N ILE A 31 -12.10 -16.59 22.29
CA ILE A 31 -11.93 -16.10 23.66
C ILE A 31 -12.64 -14.76 23.79
N ARG A 32 -13.42 -14.60 24.85
CA ARG A 32 -14.26 -13.40 25.09
C ARG A 32 -13.68 -12.46 26.13
N GLU A 33 -12.70 -12.91 26.91
CA GLU A 33 -12.10 -12.15 28.00
C GLU A 33 -10.58 -12.32 27.98
N ILE A 34 -9.89 -11.21 28.23
CA ILE A 34 -8.43 -11.21 28.29
C ILE A 34 -8.01 -11.81 29.64
N SER A 35 -7.44 -13.01 29.63
CA SER A 35 -6.79 -13.60 30.80
C SER A 35 -5.37 -13.04 30.97
N THR A 36 -4.89 -12.90 32.20
CA THR A 36 -3.49 -12.49 32.49
C THR A 36 -2.45 -13.45 31.92
N SER A 37 -2.80 -14.74 31.77
CA SER A 37 -1.97 -15.74 31.08
C SER A 37 -1.78 -15.46 29.58
N ASN A 38 -2.61 -14.59 29.00
CA ASN A 38 -2.72 -14.34 27.57
C ASN A 38 -2.18 -12.95 27.17
N ILE A 39 -1.25 -12.41 27.97
CA ILE A 39 -0.70 -11.06 27.80
C ILE A 39 0.84 -11.14 27.84
N LEU A 40 1.52 -10.65 26.80
CA LEU A 40 2.99 -10.52 26.81
C LEU A 40 3.43 -9.23 27.52
N GLN A 41 2.63 -8.18 27.41
CA GLN A 41 2.88 -6.91 28.08
C GLN A 41 1.54 -6.29 28.48
N GLN A 42 1.31 -6.16 29.80
CA GLN A 42 0.14 -5.44 30.31
C GLN A 42 0.22 -3.95 29.94
N TRP A 43 -0.87 -3.21 30.16
CA TRP A 43 -0.86 -1.76 29.96
C TRP A 43 0.25 -1.10 30.77
N THR A 44 1.28 -0.61 30.07
CA THR A 44 2.46 0.01 30.69
C THR A 44 2.74 1.39 30.12
N LEU A 45 3.45 2.19 30.92
CA LEU A 45 4.12 3.40 30.43
C LEU A 45 5.22 3.01 29.43
N PRO A 46 5.46 3.82 28.39
CA PRO A 46 6.58 3.59 27.50
C PRO A 46 7.90 3.77 28.26
N SER A 47 8.76 2.77 28.16
CA SER A 47 10.14 2.77 28.61
C SER A 47 11.02 2.17 27.52
N ARG A 48 12.34 2.22 27.71
CA ARG A 48 13.29 1.54 26.83
C ARG A 48 12.94 0.07 26.67
N ASP A 49 12.62 -0.62 27.77
CA ASP A 49 12.34 -2.06 27.72
C ASP A 49 10.98 -2.34 27.08
N SER A 50 9.93 -1.60 27.46
CA SER A 50 8.58 -1.85 26.94
C SER A 50 8.46 -1.52 25.45
N VAL A 51 9.21 -0.53 24.95
CA VAL A 51 9.22 -0.18 23.51
C VAL A 51 10.09 -1.15 22.72
N ALA A 52 11.20 -1.64 23.29
CA ALA A 52 12.09 -2.58 22.60
C ALA A 52 11.40 -3.92 22.25
N SER A 53 10.44 -4.35 23.07
CA SER A 53 9.62 -5.55 22.82
C SER A 53 8.31 -5.28 22.07
N PHE A 54 8.04 -4.03 21.65
CA PHE A 54 6.79 -3.63 21.03
C PHE A 54 6.87 -3.57 19.49
N SER A 55 5.72 -3.48 18.83
CA SER A 55 5.67 -3.19 17.39
C SER A 55 6.23 -1.80 17.09
N ALA A 56 7.38 -1.73 16.42
CA ALA A 56 8.02 -0.46 16.06
C ALA A 56 7.11 0.47 15.24
N VAL A 57 6.36 -0.08 14.27
CA VAL A 57 5.43 0.70 13.45
C VAL A 57 4.28 1.24 14.31
N CYS A 58 3.70 0.42 15.19
CA CYS A 58 2.60 0.84 16.06
C CYS A 58 3.05 1.91 17.06
N TRP A 59 4.23 1.73 17.68
CA TRP A 59 4.84 2.74 18.55
C TRP A 59 5.05 4.06 17.83
N MET A 60 5.78 4.06 16.72
CA MET A 60 6.12 5.29 15.99
C MET A 60 4.87 5.99 15.46
N TYR A 61 3.88 5.25 14.93
CA TYR A 61 2.62 5.80 14.46
C TYR A 61 1.85 6.49 15.60
N GLY A 62 1.63 5.79 16.72
CA GLY A 62 0.93 6.34 17.87
C GLY A 62 1.65 7.54 18.49
N ARG A 63 2.96 7.42 18.71
CA ARG A 63 3.81 8.48 19.25
C ARG A 63 3.73 9.76 18.42
N LYS A 64 3.84 9.64 17.09
CA LYS A 64 3.75 10.78 16.17
C LYS A 64 2.36 11.42 16.15
N LEU A 65 1.28 10.62 16.24
CA LEU A 65 -0.06 11.18 16.41
C LEU A 65 -0.22 11.92 17.73
N TYR A 66 0.35 11.40 18.82
CA TYR A 66 0.41 12.11 20.10
C TYR A 66 1.18 13.43 19.96
N ASP A 67 2.29 13.44 19.22
CA ASP A 67 3.06 14.65 18.98
C ASP A 67 2.27 15.75 18.28
N ILE A 68 1.38 15.38 17.37
CA ILE A 68 0.53 16.30 16.62
C ILE A 68 -0.67 16.76 17.45
N TYR A 69 -1.43 15.84 18.03
CA TYR A 69 -2.74 16.14 18.60
C TYR A 69 -2.77 16.27 20.13
N LYS A 70 -1.73 15.78 20.83
CA LYS A 70 -1.62 15.80 22.30
C LYS A 70 -2.79 15.13 23.05
N VAL A 71 -3.55 14.26 22.37
CA VAL A 71 -4.60 13.43 22.98
C VAL A 71 -3.97 12.14 23.52
N PRO A 72 -4.32 11.65 24.73
CA PRO A 72 -3.82 10.37 25.23
C PRO A 72 -4.07 9.20 24.27
N ILE A 73 -3.08 8.32 24.09
CA ILE A 73 -3.15 7.21 23.13
C ILE A 73 -2.85 5.88 23.81
N GLY A 74 -3.76 4.92 23.68
CA GLY A 74 -3.51 3.50 23.97
C GLY A 74 -3.14 2.75 22.69
N LEU A 75 -2.05 1.98 22.74
CA LEU A 75 -1.56 1.16 21.62
C LEU A 75 -1.63 -0.31 21.98
N ILE A 76 -2.33 -1.08 21.15
CA ILE A 76 -2.44 -2.55 21.27
C ILE A 76 -1.62 -3.18 20.14
N SER A 77 -0.66 -4.02 20.52
CA SER A 77 0.15 -4.83 19.62
C SER A 77 -0.38 -6.27 19.62
N SER A 78 -1.12 -6.63 18.58
CA SER A 78 -1.58 -7.99 18.31
C SER A 78 -0.98 -8.45 16.97
N ASN A 79 0.09 -9.23 17.02
CA ASN A 79 0.81 -9.69 15.83
C ASN A 79 1.45 -11.08 16.02
N GLN A 80 1.48 -11.83 14.92
CA GLN A 80 2.08 -13.16 14.81
C GLN A 80 2.85 -13.23 13.48
N GLY A 81 4.14 -13.58 13.55
CA GLY A 81 4.96 -13.75 12.34
C GLY A 81 4.51 -14.97 11.52
N GLY A 82 4.58 -14.87 10.19
CA GLY A 82 4.24 -15.97 9.27
C GLY A 82 2.74 -16.28 9.14
N SER A 83 1.88 -15.46 9.74
CA SER A 83 0.43 -15.66 9.70
C SER A 83 -0.19 -15.26 8.36
N CYS A 84 -1.21 -15.97 7.90
CA CYS A 84 -2.06 -15.62 6.75
C CYS A 84 -3.34 -14.91 7.19
N ILE A 85 -3.98 -14.15 6.30
CA ILE A 85 -5.17 -13.34 6.62
C ILE A 85 -6.37 -14.17 7.11
N GLU A 86 -6.46 -15.43 6.68
CA GLU A 86 -7.55 -16.34 7.01
C GLU A 86 -7.58 -16.65 8.51
N SER A 87 -6.41 -16.73 9.14
CA SER A 87 -6.27 -16.95 10.59
C SER A 87 -6.75 -15.76 11.42
N TRP A 88 -6.75 -14.55 10.85
CA TRP A 88 -7.16 -13.28 11.49
C TRP A 88 -8.59 -12.84 11.17
N SER A 89 -9.32 -13.65 10.41
CA SER A 89 -10.68 -13.35 9.98
C SER A 89 -11.69 -14.15 10.81
N SER A 90 -12.83 -13.52 11.14
CA SER A 90 -13.92 -14.25 11.82
C SER A 90 -14.51 -15.34 10.91
N PRO A 91 -15.14 -16.39 11.46
CA PRO A 91 -15.82 -17.41 10.65
C PRO A 91 -16.84 -16.82 9.67
N GLN A 92 -17.55 -15.76 10.09
CA GLN A 92 -18.52 -15.04 9.25
C GLN A 92 -17.83 -14.32 8.10
N THR A 93 -16.68 -13.68 8.37
CA THR A 93 -15.87 -13.00 7.36
C THR A 93 -15.37 -13.97 6.29
N LEU A 94 -14.87 -15.14 6.69
CA LEU A 94 -14.32 -16.14 5.77
C LEU A 94 -15.37 -16.66 4.78
N LYS A 95 -16.63 -16.80 5.23
CA LYS A 95 -17.75 -17.23 4.37
C LYS A 95 -18.04 -16.25 3.23
N VAL A 96 -17.77 -14.95 3.39
CA VAL A 96 -18.05 -13.93 2.36
C VAL A 96 -17.32 -14.23 1.06
N CYS A 97 -16.08 -14.69 1.15
CA CYS A 97 -15.22 -14.97 0.00
C CYS A 97 -14.96 -16.47 -0.20
N ASN A 98 -15.65 -17.35 0.55
CA ASN A 98 -15.36 -18.79 0.63
C ASN A 98 -13.85 -19.06 0.85
N ALA A 99 -13.25 -18.31 1.76
CA ALA A 99 -11.81 -18.33 1.98
C ALA A 99 -11.43 -19.37 3.04
N THR A 100 -10.39 -20.15 2.73
CA THR A 100 -9.79 -21.13 3.63
C THR A 100 -8.27 -21.06 3.53
N SER A 101 -7.60 -21.32 4.64
CA SER A 101 -6.16 -21.35 4.70
C SER A 101 -5.60 -22.48 3.84
N LYS A 102 -4.58 -22.13 3.06
CA LYS A 102 -3.84 -23.07 2.20
C LYS A 102 -2.55 -23.56 2.87
N TYR A 103 -2.32 -23.24 4.15
CA TYR A 103 -1.04 -23.46 4.82
C TYR A 103 -1.15 -24.50 5.94
N PRO A 104 -0.33 -25.56 5.95
CA PRO A 104 -0.42 -26.66 6.91
C PRO A 104 0.25 -26.32 8.26
N VAL A 105 0.12 -25.09 8.73
CA VAL A 105 0.69 -24.62 10.00
C VAL A 105 -0.45 -24.28 10.95
N THR A 106 -0.40 -24.78 12.17
CA THR A 106 -1.53 -24.71 13.13
C THR A 106 -2.03 -23.29 13.39
N PHE A 107 -1.13 -22.31 13.54
CA PHE A 107 -1.52 -20.90 13.72
C PHE A 107 -2.03 -20.22 12.44
N ASN A 108 -1.92 -20.89 11.29
CA ASN A 108 -2.52 -20.49 10.03
C ASN A 108 -3.85 -21.18 9.76
N ASN A 109 -4.34 -22.05 10.64
CA ASN A 109 -5.70 -22.56 10.53
C ASN A 109 -6.70 -21.39 10.52
N ASP A 110 -7.84 -21.60 9.86
CA ASP A 110 -8.88 -20.58 9.76
C ASP A 110 -9.27 -20.04 11.14
N ASN A 111 -9.43 -18.71 11.25
CA ASN A 111 -9.92 -17.99 12.43
C ASN A 111 -9.16 -18.19 13.77
N VAL A 112 -8.08 -18.98 13.83
CA VAL A 112 -7.48 -19.34 15.12
C VAL A 112 -6.78 -18.19 15.83
N LEU A 113 -6.20 -17.24 15.09
CA LEU A 113 -5.60 -16.02 15.63
C LEU A 113 -6.67 -14.95 15.89
N TRP A 114 -7.73 -14.89 15.09
CA TRP A 114 -8.90 -14.07 15.38
C TRP A 114 -9.48 -14.44 16.75
N ASN A 115 -9.73 -15.73 16.97
CA ASN A 115 -10.29 -16.25 18.21
C ASN A 115 -9.44 -15.93 19.43
N ALA A 116 -8.11 -16.05 19.28
CA ALA A 116 -7.15 -15.90 20.36
C ALA A 116 -6.75 -14.45 20.62
N MET A 117 -6.48 -13.68 19.57
CA MET A 117 -5.73 -12.44 19.63
C MET A 117 -6.52 -11.21 19.19
N ILE A 118 -7.76 -11.36 18.70
CA ILE A 118 -8.64 -10.25 18.31
C ILE A 118 -9.96 -10.26 19.08
N SER A 119 -10.67 -11.39 19.08
CA SER A 119 -11.95 -11.57 19.78
C SER A 119 -11.95 -11.06 21.25
N PRO A 120 -10.87 -11.23 22.05
CA PRO A 120 -10.85 -10.71 23.42
C PRO A 120 -10.95 -9.18 23.53
N PHE A 121 -10.61 -8.44 22.46
CA PHE A 121 -10.63 -6.98 22.45
C PHE A 121 -11.96 -6.39 21.95
N LEU A 122 -12.93 -7.21 21.53
CA LEU A 122 -14.19 -6.73 20.95
C LEU A 122 -15.07 -5.95 21.94
N LYS A 123 -14.77 -6.02 23.25
CA LYS A 123 -15.43 -5.23 24.30
C LYS A 123 -14.66 -3.94 24.67
N THR A 124 -13.56 -3.66 23.99
CA THR A 124 -12.75 -2.44 24.20
C THR A 124 -13.01 -1.48 23.04
N THR A 125 -13.36 -0.24 23.36
CA THR A 125 -13.52 0.80 22.34
C THR A 125 -12.18 1.14 21.71
N ILE A 126 -12.13 1.09 20.38
CA ILE A 126 -10.94 1.48 19.60
C ILE A 126 -11.27 2.67 18.70
N TYR A 127 -10.27 3.51 18.44
CA TYR A 127 -10.42 4.56 17.43
C TYR A 127 -10.16 4.02 16.02
N GLY A 128 -9.23 3.08 15.86
CA GLY A 128 -8.89 2.52 14.56
C GLY A 128 -7.85 1.41 14.66
N ALA A 129 -7.47 0.86 13.51
CA ALA A 129 -6.48 -0.21 13.40
C ALA A 129 -5.42 0.11 12.35
N ILE A 130 -4.21 -0.43 12.52
CA ILE A 130 -3.20 -0.50 11.46
C ILE A 130 -2.82 -1.96 11.22
N TRP A 131 -2.64 -2.33 9.95
CA TRP A 131 -2.40 -3.70 9.51
C TRP A 131 -1.14 -3.80 8.67
N TYR A 132 -0.24 -4.71 9.03
CA TYR A 132 0.95 -4.99 8.24
C TYR A 132 1.16 -6.49 8.15
N GLN A 133 0.53 -7.07 7.13
CA GLN A 133 0.59 -8.48 6.83
C GLN A 133 0.29 -8.66 5.33
N GLY A 134 0.80 -9.75 4.81
CA GLY A 134 0.43 -10.29 3.51
C GLY A 134 1.46 -11.28 3.00
N GLU A 135 2.68 -11.23 3.53
CA GLU A 135 3.83 -11.99 3.07
C GLU A 135 3.54 -13.48 2.94
N GLN A 136 2.85 -14.08 3.92
CA GLN A 136 2.45 -15.48 3.84
C GLN A 136 1.45 -15.71 2.70
N ASN A 137 0.46 -14.83 2.52
CA ASN A 137 -0.48 -14.90 1.40
C ASN A 137 0.17 -14.63 0.05
N ALA A 138 1.37 -14.03 -0.02
CA ALA A 138 2.06 -13.77 -1.28
C ALA A 138 2.50 -15.06 -2.00
N ILE A 139 2.56 -16.18 -1.28
CA ILE A 139 2.79 -17.51 -1.87
C ILE A 139 1.59 -17.92 -2.74
N ASN A 140 0.36 -17.63 -2.28
CA ASN A 140 -0.90 -17.89 -3.00
C ASN A 140 -1.83 -16.66 -2.91
N PRO A 141 -1.57 -15.60 -3.70
CA PRO A 141 -2.23 -14.30 -3.50
C PRO A 141 -3.69 -14.26 -3.98
N GLU A 142 -4.12 -15.26 -4.75
CA GLU A 142 -5.48 -15.35 -5.29
C GLU A 142 -6.54 -15.22 -4.19
N GLY A 143 -7.55 -14.38 -4.43
CA GLY A 143 -8.66 -14.13 -3.50
C GLY A 143 -8.41 -13.01 -2.48
N TYR A 144 -7.17 -12.51 -2.34
CA TYR A 144 -6.85 -11.47 -1.34
C TYR A 144 -7.60 -10.15 -1.58
N ASN A 145 -7.95 -9.84 -2.83
CA ASN A 145 -8.79 -8.69 -3.19
C ASN A 145 -10.23 -8.80 -2.68
N CYS A 146 -10.70 -10.00 -2.32
CA CYS A 146 -11.97 -10.20 -1.64
C CYS A 146 -11.75 -10.27 -0.12
N THR A 147 -10.82 -11.13 0.33
CA THR A 147 -10.67 -11.44 1.76
C THR A 147 -10.20 -10.26 2.59
N PHE A 148 -9.33 -9.40 2.06
CA PHE A 148 -8.83 -8.27 2.83
C PHE A 148 -9.89 -7.18 3.04
N PRO A 149 -10.63 -6.72 2.02
CA PRO A 149 -11.80 -5.86 2.24
C PRO A 149 -12.85 -6.51 3.16
N ALA A 150 -13.11 -7.81 3.00
CA ALA A 150 -14.04 -8.54 3.87
C ALA A 150 -13.57 -8.52 5.34
N MET A 151 -12.27 -8.72 5.61
CA MET A 151 -11.70 -8.66 6.95
C MET A 151 -11.85 -7.28 7.57
N ILE A 152 -11.55 -6.21 6.82
CA ILE A 152 -11.73 -4.83 7.30
C ILE A 152 -13.19 -4.59 7.72
N ASN A 153 -14.14 -4.98 6.88
CA ASN A 153 -15.56 -4.81 7.15
C ASN A 153 -16.06 -5.72 8.29
N GLY A 154 -15.53 -6.94 8.35
CA GLY A 154 -15.80 -7.90 9.44
C GLY A 154 -15.33 -7.35 10.78
N TRP A 155 -14.09 -6.87 10.87
CA TRP A 155 -13.55 -6.25 12.08
C TRP A 155 -14.40 -5.05 12.52
N ARG A 156 -14.69 -4.14 11.59
CA ARG A 156 -15.59 -3.00 11.84
C ARG A 156 -16.92 -3.41 12.46
N LYS A 157 -17.57 -4.40 11.86
CA LYS A 157 -18.85 -4.93 12.35
C LYS A 157 -18.71 -5.56 13.74
N GLU A 158 -17.77 -6.49 13.91
CA GLU A 158 -17.60 -7.25 15.15
C GLU A 158 -17.21 -6.35 16.33
N TRP A 159 -16.39 -5.30 16.12
CA TRP A 159 -16.07 -4.32 17.16
C TRP A 159 -17.24 -3.41 17.48
N SER A 160 -17.95 -2.90 16.46
CA SER A 160 -19.14 -2.08 16.66
C SER A 160 -20.17 -2.85 17.48
N ASP A 161 -20.47 -4.10 17.10
CA ASP A 161 -21.41 -4.96 17.81
C ASP A 161 -20.92 -5.28 19.23
N GLY A 162 -19.65 -5.66 19.38
CA GLY A 162 -19.06 -6.04 20.66
C GLY A 162 -18.98 -4.91 21.69
N THR A 163 -18.90 -3.66 21.23
CA THR A 163 -18.90 -2.46 22.06
C THR A 163 -20.27 -1.76 22.15
N GLY A 164 -21.33 -2.38 21.63
CA GLY A 164 -22.68 -1.79 21.67
C GLY A 164 -22.82 -0.51 20.84
N GLY A 165 -21.98 -0.31 19.83
CA GLY A 165 -21.97 0.86 18.94
C GLY A 165 -20.96 1.95 19.31
N GLU A 166 -20.24 1.82 20.44
CA GLU A 166 -19.24 2.82 20.86
C GLU A 166 -18.02 2.86 19.94
N THR A 167 -17.60 1.71 19.41
CA THR A 167 -16.63 1.68 18.31
C THR A 167 -17.35 1.99 17.00
N ASN A 168 -16.92 3.04 16.32
CA ASN A 168 -17.51 3.47 15.06
C ASN A 168 -17.48 2.33 14.01
N ILE A 169 -18.63 2.00 13.41
CA ILE A 169 -18.77 0.97 12.36
C ILE A 169 -17.93 1.26 11.10
N LYS A 170 -17.47 2.49 10.92
CA LYS A 170 -16.53 2.89 9.87
C LYS A 170 -15.18 3.31 10.45
N PHE A 171 -14.74 2.78 11.59
CA PHE A 171 -13.47 3.19 12.20
C PHE A 171 -12.31 3.15 11.17
N PRO A 172 -11.38 4.11 11.21
CA PRO A 172 -10.22 4.16 10.33
C PRO A 172 -9.39 2.88 10.30
N PHE A 173 -9.07 2.41 9.09
CA PHE A 173 -8.24 1.23 8.90
C PHE A 173 -7.00 1.58 8.06
N GLY A 174 -5.83 1.60 8.68
CA GLY A 174 -4.55 1.79 8.00
C GLY A 174 -3.95 0.45 7.59
N PHE A 175 -3.24 0.39 6.47
CA PHE A 175 -2.39 -0.76 6.19
C PHE A 175 -1.07 -0.40 5.51
N VAL A 176 -0.10 -1.29 5.61
CA VAL A 176 1.18 -1.15 4.92
C VAL A 176 1.16 -2.06 3.69
N GLN A 177 1.37 -1.47 2.51
CA GLN A 177 1.61 -2.23 1.30
C GLN A 177 2.89 -3.04 1.49
N LEU A 178 2.92 -4.30 1.06
CA LEU A 178 4.10 -5.13 1.25
C LEU A 178 5.37 -4.46 0.72
N ALA A 179 6.41 -4.49 1.55
CA ALA A 179 7.72 -3.97 1.20
C ALA A 179 8.40 -4.86 0.16
N SER A 180 9.58 -4.45 -0.30
CA SER A 180 10.42 -5.26 -1.16
C SER A 180 10.81 -6.58 -0.51
N PHE A 181 10.79 -7.65 -1.29
CA PHE A 181 11.34 -8.93 -0.90
C PHE A 181 12.26 -9.45 -2.00
N ASN A 182 13.49 -9.78 -1.60
CA ASN A 182 14.52 -10.26 -2.49
C ASN A 182 14.87 -11.71 -2.14
N ASP A 183 13.99 -12.63 -2.51
CA ASP A 183 14.20 -14.08 -2.39
C ASP A 183 14.39 -14.79 -3.74
N GLY A 184 14.17 -14.06 -4.84
CA GLY A 184 14.23 -14.58 -6.21
C GLY A 184 13.20 -15.67 -6.53
N THR A 185 12.29 -16.00 -5.62
CA THR A 185 11.50 -17.25 -5.68
C THR A 185 10.01 -17.08 -5.36
N THR A 186 9.58 -16.00 -4.69
CA THR A 186 8.15 -15.72 -4.44
C THR A 186 7.61 -14.65 -5.38
N PRO A 187 7.12 -15.00 -6.60
CA PRO A 187 6.68 -14.03 -7.59
C PRO A 187 5.38 -13.29 -7.20
N GLY A 188 4.65 -13.76 -6.18
CA GLY A 188 3.33 -13.23 -5.84
C GLY A 188 3.31 -11.91 -5.08
N PHE A 189 4.46 -11.37 -4.64
CA PHE A 189 4.55 -10.06 -3.97
C PHE A 189 3.92 -8.90 -4.76
N PRO A 190 4.29 -8.63 -6.03
CA PRO A 190 3.66 -7.57 -6.82
C PRO A 190 2.15 -7.78 -7.00
N THR A 191 1.72 -9.02 -7.24
CA THR A 191 0.28 -9.36 -7.32
C THR A 191 -0.41 -9.04 -6.00
N LEU A 192 0.16 -9.44 -4.87
CA LEU A 192 -0.44 -9.19 -3.58
C LEU A 192 -0.51 -7.70 -3.24
N ARG A 193 0.52 -6.90 -3.56
CA ARG A 193 0.48 -5.42 -3.38
C ARG A 193 -0.71 -4.80 -4.11
N TRP A 194 -1.01 -5.29 -5.31
CA TRP A 194 -2.20 -4.87 -6.06
C TRP A 194 -3.49 -5.31 -5.37
N LEU A 195 -3.57 -6.57 -4.94
CA LEU A 195 -4.76 -7.13 -4.28
C LEU A 195 -5.02 -6.53 -2.88
N GLN A 196 -4.00 -6.02 -2.17
CA GLN A 196 -4.15 -5.27 -0.92
C GLN A 196 -5.04 -4.02 -1.10
N THR A 197 -5.13 -3.49 -2.32
CA THR A 197 -6.00 -2.36 -2.69
C THR A 197 -7.29 -2.80 -3.38
N ALA A 198 -7.69 -4.06 -3.22
CA ALA A 198 -8.83 -4.66 -3.93
C ALA A 198 -8.75 -4.57 -5.48
N GLY A 199 -7.54 -4.41 -6.01
CA GLY A 199 -7.29 -4.23 -7.44
C GLY A 199 -7.57 -2.82 -7.98
N TYR A 200 -7.51 -1.77 -7.14
CA TYR A 200 -7.63 -0.38 -7.57
C TYR A 200 -6.28 0.31 -7.74
N GLY A 201 -5.24 -0.15 -7.05
CA GLY A 201 -3.93 0.51 -6.97
C GLY A 201 -3.85 1.60 -5.90
N TYR A 202 -4.96 1.94 -5.25
CA TYR A 202 -5.03 2.98 -4.23
C TYR A 202 -6.16 2.73 -3.23
N VAL A 203 -6.07 3.41 -2.08
CA VAL A 203 -7.13 3.55 -1.08
C VAL A 203 -7.18 5.01 -0.60
N PRO A 204 -8.32 5.53 -0.12
CA PRO A 204 -9.62 4.87 -0.05
C PRO A 204 -10.20 4.57 -1.45
N ASN A 205 -10.98 3.50 -1.56
CA ASN A 205 -11.68 3.11 -2.78
C ASN A 205 -13.06 2.55 -2.43
N LYS A 206 -13.87 2.18 -3.44
CA LYS A 206 -15.27 1.76 -3.25
C LYS A 206 -15.44 0.48 -2.41
N GLN A 207 -14.40 -0.34 -2.23
CA GLN A 207 -14.44 -1.55 -1.40
C GLN A 207 -13.77 -1.36 -0.03
N GLN A 208 -12.99 -0.28 0.12
CA GLN A 208 -12.17 0.01 1.30
C GLN A 208 -12.35 1.48 1.67
N GLU A 209 -13.57 1.84 2.09
CA GLU A 209 -13.88 3.18 2.60
C GLU A 209 -13.18 3.45 3.94
N ASN A 210 -12.84 4.71 4.20
CA ASN A 210 -12.11 5.15 5.40
C ASN A 210 -10.85 4.30 5.70
N THR A 211 -10.18 3.88 4.63
CA THR A 211 -8.96 3.10 4.66
C THR A 211 -7.83 3.92 4.06
N PHE A 212 -6.64 3.81 4.65
CA PHE A 212 -5.45 4.52 4.21
C PHE A 212 -4.25 3.57 4.14
N MET A 213 -3.24 3.92 3.34
CA MET A 213 -2.13 3.01 3.03
C MET A 213 -0.78 3.71 3.10
N ALA A 214 0.21 3.04 3.68
CA ALA A 214 1.62 3.36 3.48
C ALA A 214 2.19 2.47 2.37
N VAL A 215 2.61 3.08 1.26
CA VAL A 215 3.42 2.39 0.24
C VAL A 215 4.79 2.11 0.86
N ALA A 216 5.29 0.87 0.80
CA ALA A 216 6.59 0.50 1.39
C ALA A 216 7.50 -0.29 0.42
N MET A 217 7.08 -0.48 -0.83
CA MET A 217 7.83 -1.29 -1.79
C MET A 217 9.21 -0.73 -2.14
N ASP A 218 9.44 0.56 -1.94
CA ASP A 218 10.74 1.22 -2.15
C ASP A 218 11.69 1.12 -0.94
N LEU A 219 11.26 0.53 0.17
CA LEU A 219 12.07 0.39 1.39
C LEU A 219 12.86 -0.94 1.38
N ALA A 220 13.51 -1.26 0.27
CA ALA A 220 14.30 -2.48 0.12
C ALA A 220 15.48 -2.53 1.12
N ASP A 221 15.70 -3.70 1.73
CA ASP A 221 16.77 -3.90 2.71
C ASP A 221 17.38 -5.31 2.58
N ASN A 222 18.16 -5.50 1.52
CA ASN A 222 18.80 -6.79 1.22
C ASN A 222 19.74 -7.27 2.33
N ASN A 223 20.25 -6.36 3.16
CA ASN A 223 21.21 -6.63 4.23
C ASN A 223 20.55 -6.61 5.62
N SER A 224 19.22 -6.79 5.69
CA SER A 224 18.54 -6.93 6.98
C SER A 224 19.02 -8.20 7.69
N PRO A 225 19.41 -8.12 8.98
CA PRO A 225 19.82 -9.30 9.75
C PRO A 225 18.65 -10.26 10.03
N TYR A 226 17.43 -9.82 9.74
CA TYR A 226 16.23 -10.64 9.85
C TYR A 226 15.78 -11.19 8.49
N GLY A 227 16.51 -10.94 7.40
CA GLY A 227 16.14 -11.29 6.03
C GLY A 227 15.46 -10.14 5.29
N SER A 228 15.60 -10.12 3.95
CA SER A 228 15.18 -8.99 3.10
C SER A 228 13.69 -8.66 3.17
N ILE A 229 12.87 -9.63 3.56
CA ILE A 229 11.43 -9.49 3.83
C ILE A 229 11.11 -8.57 5.02
N HIS A 230 12.08 -8.36 5.91
CA HIS A 230 11.94 -7.57 7.13
C HIS A 230 12.78 -6.28 7.04
N PRO A 231 12.30 -5.23 6.33
CA PRO A 231 13.06 -4.00 6.18
C PRO A 231 13.20 -3.26 7.50
N ARG A 232 14.39 -2.74 7.77
CA ARG A 232 14.71 -2.05 9.04
C ARG A 232 14.14 -0.63 9.11
N ASP A 233 13.84 0.02 7.99
CA ASP A 233 13.27 1.38 7.98
C ASP A 233 11.77 1.35 8.29
N LYS A 234 11.44 1.22 9.58
CA LYS A 234 10.06 1.32 10.07
C LYS A 234 9.60 2.76 10.30
N ALA A 235 10.52 3.72 10.30
CA ALA A 235 10.21 5.11 10.52
C ALA A 235 9.48 5.71 9.32
N ASP A 236 9.95 5.43 8.09
CA ASP A 236 9.27 5.82 6.87
C ASP A 236 7.88 5.17 6.75
N VAL A 237 7.75 3.89 7.13
CA VAL A 237 6.44 3.21 7.15
C VAL A 237 5.46 3.94 8.09
N ALA A 238 5.89 4.24 9.31
CA ALA A 238 5.05 4.93 10.29
C ALA A 238 4.73 6.37 9.86
N GLU A 239 5.70 7.11 9.31
CA GLU A 239 5.49 8.47 8.80
C GLU A 239 4.44 8.49 7.68
N ARG A 240 4.54 7.56 6.73
CA ARG A 240 3.57 7.44 5.62
C ARG A 240 2.17 7.11 6.13
N LEU A 241 2.04 6.24 7.15
CA LEU A 241 0.74 5.99 7.80
C LEU A 241 0.19 7.25 8.50
N VAL A 242 1.04 8.03 9.18
CA VAL A 242 0.63 9.27 9.84
C VAL A 242 0.17 10.31 8.83
N LEU A 243 0.90 10.52 7.74
CA LEU A 243 0.46 11.43 6.68
C LEU A 243 -0.89 10.98 6.09
N ALA A 244 -1.04 9.68 5.83
CA ALA A 244 -2.24 9.13 5.24
C ALA A 244 -3.48 9.24 6.15
N VAL A 245 -3.36 8.99 7.47
CA VAL A 245 -4.49 9.18 8.40
C VAL A 245 -4.88 10.66 8.56
N ARG A 246 -3.90 11.58 8.56
CA ARG A 246 -4.13 13.04 8.64
C ARG A 246 -5.02 13.54 7.51
N SER A 247 -4.74 13.10 6.29
CA SER A 247 -5.58 13.43 5.13
C SER A 247 -6.90 12.64 5.14
N VAL A 248 -6.85 11.32 5.17
CA VAL A 248 -8.03 10.47 4.92
C VAL A 248 -9.06 10.58 6.05
N VAL A 249 -8.61 10.69 7.30
CA VAL A 249 -9.50 10.67 8.49
C VAL A 249 -9.68 12.06 9.05
N TYR A 250 -8.58 12.74 9.38
CA TYR A 250 -8.63 14.06 10.03
C TYR A 250 -8.90 15.20 9.06
N LYS A 251 -8.96 14.92 7.75
CA LYS A 251 -9.25 15.88 6.67
C LYS A 251 -8.29 17.07 6.64
N GLU A 252 -7.08 16.86 7.14
CA GLU A 252 -6.03 17.86 7.09
C GLU A 252 -5.48 17.97 5.67
N ASN A 253 -5.15 19.20 5.26
CA ASN A 253 -4.55 19.46 3.96
C ASN A 253 -3.05 19.16 3.99
N VAL A 254 -2.69 17.88 3.85
CA VAL A 254 -1.30 17.39 3.86
C VAL A 254 -1.00 16.52 2.66
N TYR A 255 0.24 16.55 2.19
CA TYR A 255 0.73 15.59 1.20
C TYR A 255 0.84 14.21 1.85
N TRP A 256 0.10 13.22 1.31
CA TRP A 256 -0.13 11.98 2.04
C TRP A 256 0.05 10.70 1.22
N THR A 257 0.12 10.82 -0.10
CA THR A 257 0.34 9.69 -1.01
C THR A 257 1.24 10.10 -2.16
N GLY A 258 1.89 9.11 -2.79
CA GLY A 258 2.60 9.32 -4.04
C GLY A 258 1.63 9.54 -5.21
N PRO A 259 2.14 9.85 -6.41
CA PRO A 259 1.33 9.98 -7.62
C PRO A 259 0.56 8.68 -7.87
N ILE A 260 -0.75 8.76 -8.12
CA ILE A 260 -1.60 7.59 -8.37
C ILE A 260 -1.84 7.46 -9.86
N PHE A 261 -1.61 6.28 -10.44
CA PHE A 261 -1.90 6.04 -11.85
C PHE A 261 -3.36 6.36 -12.19
N SER A 262 -3.56 7.12 -13.27
CA SER A 262 -4.89 7.50 -13.77
C SER A 262 -5.22 6.78 -15.08
N LYS A 263 -4.35 6.88 -16.08
CA LYS A 263 -4.52 6.27 -17.41
C LYS A 263 -3.20 6.24 -18.18
N ALA A 264 -3.19 5.50 -19.28
CA ALA A 264 -2.10 5.53 -20.26
C ALA A 264 -2.64 5.75 -21.68
N ALA A 265 -1.80 6.31 -22.56
CA ALA A 265 -2.12 6.56 -23.95
C ALA A 265 -0.89 6.37 -24.85
N ILE A 266 -1.09 5.94 -26.08
CA ILE A 266 -0.04 5.70 -27.08
C ILE A 266 0.14 6.96 -27.91
N CYS A 267 1.36 7.49 -27.99
CA CYS A 267 1.70 8.56 -28.93
C CYS A 267 1.94 7.94 -30.31
N LEU A 268 1.21 8.38 -31.33
CA LEU A 268 1.49 7.96 -32.70
C LEU A 268 2.68 8.74 -33.27
N PRO A 269 3.57 8.10 -34.04
CA PRO A 269 4.69 8.78 -34.68
C PRO A 269 4.21 9.85 -35.66
N PHE A 270 5.03 10.89 -35.87
CA PHE A 270 4.80 11.86 -36.94
C PHE A 270 5.08 11.21 -38.31
N GLY A 271 4.05 11.10 -39.16
CA GLY A 271 4.16 10.59 -40.53
C GLY A 271 4.10 9.05 -40.65
N ILE A 272 4.13 8.54 -41.89
CA ILE A 272 4.05 7.10 -42.24
C ILE A 272 5.45 6.45 -42.15
N LYS A 273 6.25 6.79 -41.14
CA LYS A 273 7.49 6.06 -40.88
C LYS A 273 7.18 5.01 -39.83
N SER A 274 7.30 3.74 -40.22
CA SER A 274 7.30 2.62 -39.28
C SER A 274 8.45 2.86 -38.29
N THR A 275 8.12 3.20 -37.05
CA THR A 275 9.10 3.34 -35.98
C THR A 275 9.20 2.01 -35.24
N THR A 276 10.43 1.59 -34.95
CA THR A 276 10.69 0.46 -34.05
C THR A 276 10.44 0.83 -32.58
N ILE A 277 10.31 2.12 -32.29
CA ILE A 277 10.09 2.67 -30.95
C ILE A 277 8.64 3.15 -30.83
N GLN A 278 8.00 2.80 -29.72
CA GLN A 278 6.70 3.24 -29.30
C GLN A 278 6.79 4.13 -28.06
N ASN A 279 6.12 5.28 -28.13
CA ASN A 279 6.01 6.23 -27.03
C ASN A 279 4.66 6.07 -26.32
N ILE A 280 4.68 6.06 -25.00
CA ILE A 280 3.49 5.88 -24.15
C ILE A 280 3.48 7.00 -23.11
N VAL A 281 2.37 7.73 -23.01
CA VAL A 281 2.17 8.72 -21.95
C VAL A 281 1.40 8.08 -20.81
N VAL A 282 1.96 8.16 -19.60
CA VAL A 282 1.31 7.75 -18.37
C VAL A 282 0.87 8.99 -17.60
N TYR A 283 -0.40 9.01 -17.20
CA TYR A 283 -1.02 10.10 -16.46
C TYR A 283 -1.18 9.70 -15.01
N TYR A 284 -0.85 10.61 -14.11
CA TYR A 284 -1.03 10.43 -12.67
C TYR A 284 -1.98 11.48 -12.10
N THR A 285 -2.73 11.09 -11.09
CA THR A 285 -3.36 12.01 -10.13
C THR A 285 -2.35 12.29 -9.03
N VAL A 286 -2.12 13.57 -8.72
CA VAL A 286 -1.22 13.99 -7.64
C VAL A 286 -2.04 14.79 -6.64
N GLU A 287 -2.11 14.29 -5.41
CA GLU A 287 -2.72 15.00 -4.27
C GLU A 287 -1.73 16.10 -3.85
N SER A 288 -1.87 17.32 -4.39
CA SER A 288 -0.98 18.45 -4.11
C SER A 288 -1.72 19.77 -3.92
N VAL A 289 -1.18 20.61 -3.03
CA VAL A 289 -1.65 21.98 -2.80
C VAL A 289 -0.95 23.00 -3.73
N GLU A 290 0.27 22.72 -4.20
CA GLU A 290 1.13 23.77 -4.80
C GLU A 290 1.90 23.34 -6.07
N ALA A 291 2.13 22.04 -6.33
CA ALA A 291 2.71 21.59 -7.59
C ALA A 291 2.31 20.15 -7.95
N GLN A 292 1.68 19.96 -9.11
CA GLN A 292 1.34 18.65 -9.69
C GLN A 292 2.57 17.95 -10.31
N SER A 293 3.77 18.14 -9.74
CA SER A 293 5.02 17.66 -10.33
C SER A 293 5.39 16.28 -9.82
N ILE A 294 5.76 15.40 -10.75
CA ILE A 294 6.37 14.10 -10.47
C ILE A 294 7.89 14.25 -10.40
N ILE A 295 8.51 13.57 -9.44
CA ILE A 295 9.96 13.39 -9.36
C ILE A 295 10.30 12.02 -9.97
N ILE A 296 11.27 12.01 -10.89
CA ILE A 296 11.82 10.78 -11.48
C ILE A 296 13.13 10.42 -10.78
N ALA A 297 13.13 9.35 -9.99
CA ALA A 297 14.33 8.88 -9.29
C ALA A 297 15.04 7.70 -9.97
N SER A 298 14.38 7.06 -10.94
CA SER A 298 14.94 6.00 -11.80
C SER A 298 14.25 5.99 -13.16
N LEU A 299 14.95 5.51 -14.19
CA LEU A 299 14.39 5.32 -15.53
C LEU A 299 13.68 3.96 -15.69
N ASP A 300 13.86 3.06 -14.72
CA ASP A 300 13.40 1.69 -14.78
C ASP A 300 12.18 1.44 -13.88
N GLY A 301 11.41 0.41 -14.21
CA GLY A 301 10.28 -0.05 -13.38
C GLY A 301 8.97 -0.18 -14.12
N PHE A 302 8.91 0.21 -15.40
CA PHE A 302 7.76 -0.01 -16.26
C PHE A 302 7.98 -1.21 -17.18
N GLU A 303 6.91 -1.97 -17.39
CA GLU A 303 6.89 -3.10 -18.31
C GLU A 303 5.61 -3.06 -19.15
N VAL A 304 5.72 -3.37 -20.43
CA VAL A 304 4.62 -3.48 -21.40
C VAL A 304 4.41 -4.94 -21.80
N LEU A 305 3.14 -5.33 -21.97
CA LEU A 305 2.78 -6.66 -22.44
C LEU A 305 2.67 -6.66 -23.97
N GLN A 306 3.38 -7.57 -24.62
CA GLN A 306 3.32 -7.84 -26.05
C GLN A 306 2.23 -8.85 -26.41
N SER A 307 1.87 -8.94 -27.71
CA SER A 307 0.94 -9.97 -28.22
C SER A 307 1.37 -11.41 -27.92
N ASN A 308 2.68 -11.67 -27.87
CA ASN A 308 3.25 -12.98 -27.57
C ASN A 308 3.15 -13.36 -26.06
N GLY A 309 2.59 -12.48 -25.22
CA GLY A 309 2.44 -12.71 -23.78
C GLY A 309 3.64 -12.31 -22.92
N ASN A 310 4.73 -11.81 -23.52
CA ASN A 310 5.92 -11.40 -22.79
C ASN A 310 5.81 -9.97 -22.25
N TRP A 311 6.32 -9.78 -21.05
CA TRP A 311 6.52 -8.45 -20.44
C TRP A 311 7.91 -7.93 -20.80
N ILE A 312 7.96 -6.78 -21.47
CA ILE A 312 9.19 -6.12 -21.92
C ILE A 312 9.33 -4.79 -21.21
N GLN A 313 10.56 -4.40 -20.88
CA GLN A 313 10.84 -3.13 -20.23
C GLN A 313 10.41 -1.93 -21.10
N ALA A 314 9.83 -0.93 -20.45
CA ALA A 314 9.65 0.41 -20.97
C ALA A 314 10.42 1.36 -20.07
N GLN A 315 11.19 2.27 -20.66
CA GLN A 315 12.02 3.22 -19.90
C GLN A 315 11.33 4.57 -19.80
N VAL A 316 11.49 5.24 -18.66
CA VAL A 316 11.13 6.65 -18.55
C VAL A 316 12.06 7.46 -19.44
N SER A 317 11.47 8.26 -20.32
CA SER A 317 12.22 9.25 -21.12
C SER A 317 12.28 10.58 -20.38
N TYR A 318 11.13 11.15 -20.01
CA TYR A 318 11.03 12.36 -19.21
C TYR A 318 9.66 12.50 -18.55
N SER A 319 9.49 13.51 -17.70
CA SER A 319 8.20 13.87 -17.10
C SER A 319 7.88 15.35 -17.29
N ILE A 320 6.58 15.67 -17.39
CA ILE A 320 6.07 17.06 -17.42
C ILE A 320 4.80 17.09 -16.57
N ASN A 321 4.79 17.94 -15.54
CA ASN A 321 3.70 18.00 -14.56
C ASN A 321 3.41 16.61 -13.98
N ASN A 322 2.18 16.14 -14.16
CA ASN A 322 1.67 14.86 -13.68
C ASN A 322 1.72 13.74 -14.73
N LYS A 323 2.56 13.91 -15.77
CA LYS A 323 2.68 12.95 -16.87
C LYS A 323 4.12 12.46 -17.02
N VAL A 324 4.25 11.20 -17.39
CA VAL A 324 5.53 10.54 -17.67
C VAL A 324 5.48 9.99 -19.08
N LEU A 325 6.48 10.30 -19.90
CA LEU A 325 6.67 9.68 -21.20
C LEU A 325 7.56 8.45 -21.04
N LEU A 326 7.08 7.33 -21.55
CA LEU A 326 7.82 6.08 -21.66
C LEU A 326 8.19 5.79 -23.11
N THR A 327 9.33 5.13 -23.31
CA THR A 327 9.80 4.61 -24.60
C THR A 327 10.00 3.10 -24.52
N THR A 328 9.59 2.37 -25.54
CA THR A 328 9.79 0.92 -25.65
C THR A 328 9.96 0.49 -27.10
N ASN A 329 10.64 -0.63 -27.35
CA ASN A 329 10.78 -1.21 -28.69
C ASN A 329 9.61 -2.14 -29.07
N VAL A 330 8.51 -2.06 -28.32
CA VAL A 330 7.29 -2.83 -28.51
C VAL A 330 6.25 -1.98 -29.21
N THR A 331 5.82 -2.36 -30.40
CA THR A 331 4.79 -1.63 -31.17
C THR A 331 3.37 -2.09 -30.84
N ASP A 332 3.21 -3.32 -30.37
CA ASP A 332 1.93 -3.97 -30.04
C ASP A 332 1.71 -4.03 -28.52
N VAL A 333 1.37 -2.89 -27.92
CA VAL A 333 1.21 -2.77 -26.46
C VAL A 333 -0.20 -3.18 -26.02
N TYR A 334 -0.33 -4.31 -25.32
CA TYR A 334 -1.61 -4.83 -24.80
C TYR A 334 -1.89 -4.43 -23.35
N ALA A 335 -0.84 -4.25 -22.56
CA ALA A 335 -0.94 -3.82 -21.17
C ALA A 335 0.32 -3.05 -20.74
N LEU A 336 0.22 -2.29 -19.66
CA LEU A 336 1.30 -1.56 -19.02
C LEU A 336 1.24 -1.82 -17.52
N ARG A 337 2.39 -2.03 -16.89
CA ARG A 337 2.49 -2.14 -15.43
C ARG A 337 3.70 -1.38 -14.90
N TYR A 338 3.64 -1.03 -13.62
CA TYR A 338 4.70 -0.32 -12.90
C TYR A 338 5.02 -1.03 -11.58
N ALA A 339 6.32 -1.10 -11.27
CA ALA A 339 6.87 -1.68 -10.05
C ALA A 339 6.38 -3.11 -9.76
N TRP A 340 6.22 -3.91 -10.82
CA TRP A 340 5.62 -5.25 -10.77
C TRP A 340 6.64 -6.38 -10.53
N LYS A 341 7.55 -6.17 -9.58
CA LYS A 341 8.56 -7.17 -9.17
C LYS A 341 8.57 -7.31 -7.65
N PRO A 342 8.98 -8.46 -7.09
CA PRO A 342 9.14 -8.63 -5.63
C PRO A 342 10.05 -7.57 -5.02
N ASN A 343 11.13 -7.21 -5.71
CA ASN A 343 12.00 -6.09 -5.41
C ASN A 343 12.07 -5.15 -6.63
N PRO A 344 11.19 -4.13 -6.73
CA PRO A 344 11.08 -3.31 -7.94
C PRO A 344 12.17 -2.25 -8.09
N CYS A 345 12.85 -1.87 -7.01
CA CYS A 345 13.85 -0.80 -7.01
C CYS A 345 14.77 -0.88 -5.78
N ALA A 346 15.91 -0.21 -5.86
CA ALA A 346 16.77 -0.01 -4.68
C ALA A 346 16.09 0.91 -3.64
N PHE A 347 16.65 0.94 -2.44
CA PHE A 347 16.14 1.74 -1.32
C PHE A 347 15.90 3.21 -1.72
N LYS A 348 14.63 3.64 -1.66
CA LYS A 348 14.15 4.99 -2.03
C LYS A 348 14.51 5.41 -3.47
N SER A 349 14.57 4.46 -4.40
CA SER A 349 14.97 4.69 -5.80
C SER A 349 14.01 4.09 -6.83
N CYS A 350 12.71 4.01 -6.51
CA CYS A 350 11.68 3.67 -7.49
C CYS A 350 11.50 4.80 -8.52
N ALA A 351 10.91 4.55 -9.69
CA ALA A 351 10.89 5.59 -10.72
C ALA A 351 10.10 6.83 -10.30
N ILE A 352 8.90 6.65 -9.74
CA ILE A 352 7.92 7.72 -9.59
C ILE A 352 7.71 8.11 -8.14
N TYR A 353 8.01 9.37 -7.82
CA TYR A 353 7.78 10.00 -6.52
C TYR A 353 6.97 11.29 -6.66
N SER A 354 6.29 11.68 -5.59
CA SER A 354 5.72 13.03 -5.46
C SER A 354 6.81 14.04 -5.10
N ALA A 355 6.49 15.33 -5.19
CA ALA A 355 7.36 16.41 -4.71
C ALA A 355 7.73 16.28 -3.22
N SER A 356 6.92 15.57 -2.43
CA SER A 356 7.17 15.29 -1.00
C SER A 356 7.87 13.95 -0.77
N ASN A 357 8.48 13.38 -1.81
CA ASN A 357 9.25 12.13 -1.75
C ASN A 357 8.42 10.90 -1.32
N LEU A 358 7.11 10.88 -1.67
CA LEU A 358 6.26 9.71 -1.47
C LEU A 358 6.19 8.88 -2.76
N PRO A 359 6.46 7.56 -2.72
CA PRO A 359 6.48 6.73 -3.92
C PRO A 359 5.07 6.47 -4.46
N SER A 360 4.93 6.43 -5.79
CA SER A 360 3.72 5.92 -6.46
C SER A 360 3.52 4.45 -6.11
N PRO A 361 2.29 3.99 -5.78
CA PRO A 361 2.00 2.57 -5.69
C PRO A 361 2.15 1.85 -7.05
N PRO A 362 2.29 0.51 -7.08
CA PRO A 362 2.32 -0.26 -8.30
C PRO A 362 0.96 -0.27 -8.97
N PHE A 363 0.94 -0.42 -10.29
CA PHE A 363 -0.29 -0.60 -11.05
C PHE A 363 -0.11 -1.60 -12.19
N ILE A 364 -1.24 -2.12 -12.67
CA ILE A 364 -1.36 -2.81 -13.94
C ILE A 364 -2.59 -2.29 -14.68
N ASN A 365 -2.44 -2.02 -15.97
CA ASN A 365 -3.50 -1.50 -16.83
C ASN A 365 -3.50 -2.27 -18.16
N TYR A 366 -4.62 -2.93 -18.43
CA TYR A 366 -4.88 -3.58 -19.72
C TYR A 366 -5.55 -2.59 -20.67
N GLY A 367 -5.25 -2.71 -21.96
CA GLY A 367 -5.87 -1.91 -23.00
C GLY A 367 -7.38 -2.18 -23.17
N PRO A 368 -8.03 -1.49 -24.14
CA PRO A 368 -7.41 -0.69 -25.19
C PRO A 368 -6.88 0.65 -24.71
N PHE A 369 -5.72 1.06 -25.24
CA PHE A 369 -5.16 2.39 -24.99
C PHE A 369 -5.73 3.42 -25.95
N HIS A 370 -5.90 4.65 -25.47
CA HIS A 370 -6.21 5.78 -26.35
C HIS A 370 -4.97 6.23 -27.11
N TYR A 371 -5.16 6.71 -28.34
CA TYR A 371 -4.08 7.22 -29.18
C TYR A 371 -4.06 8.76 -29.14
N ILE A 372 -2.86 9.31 -29.02
CA ILE A 372 -2.61 10.75 -29.10
C ILE A 372 -1.97 11.02 -30.45
N PHE A 373 -2.63 11.86 -31.25
CA PHE A 373 -2.07 12.38 -32.48
C PHE A 373 -1.21 13.60 -32.16
N PRO A 374 0.02 13.67 -32.67
CA PRO A 374 0.81 14.88 -32.55
C PRO A 374 0.09 16.06 -33.23
N LEU A 375 0.11 17.24 -32.60
CA LEU A 375 -0.43 18.45 -33.24
C LEU A 375 0.47 18.81 -34.42
N ILE A 376 -0.14 18.92 -35.59
CA ILE A 376 0.45 19.59 -36.75
C ILE A 376 0.54 21.08 -36.41
N GLY A 377 1.71 21.69 -36.60
CA GLY A 377 1.88 23.14 -36.45
C GLY A 377 0.80 23.90 -37.22
N ASN A 378 0.37 25.05 -36.67
CA ASN A 378 -0.71 25.91 -37.16
C ASN A 378 -0.92 25.88 -38.69
N SER A 379 -1.86 25.05 -39.17
CA SER A 379 -2.73 25.26 -40.35
C SER A 379 -3.07 23.92 -41.03
N TYR A 380 -4.13 23.24 -40.59
CA TYR A 380 -4.90 22.38 -41.52
C TYR A 380 -6.38 22.44 -41.14
N THR A 381 -7.09 23.40 -41.71
CA THR A 381 -8.54 23.31 -41.89
C THR A 381 -8.81 22.26 -42.98
N LYS A 382 -9.14 21.02 -42.59
CA LYS A 382 -9.87 20.11 -43.48
C LYS A 382 -11.21 19.73 -42.86
N LYS A 383 -12.25 20.07 -43.61
CA LYS A 383 -13.67 19.83 -43.36
C LYS A 383 -13.92 18.41 -42.82
N ASN A 384 -14.78 18.34 -41.81
CA ASN A 384 -15.65 17.20 -41.44
C ASN A 384 -15.15 16.13 -40.47
N ILE A 385 -14.11 16.36 -39.67
CA ILE A 385 -13.86 15.52 -38.48
C ILE A 385 -13.65 16.42 -37.26
N LYS A 386 -14.71 16.63 -36.46
CA LYS A 386 -14.58 17.22 -35.11
C LYS A 386 -13.98 16.17 -34.17
N MET A 387 -12.68 15.88 -34.30
CA MET A 387 -11.92 15.21 -33.26
C MET A 387 -11.54 16.25 -32.20
N LYS A 388 -11.96 16.04 -30.95
CA LYS A 388 -11.51 16.85 -29.80
C LYS A 388 -10.00 16.61 -29.60
N LEU A 389 -9.17 17.37 -30.31
CA LEU A 389 -7.73 17.41 -30.11
C LEU A 389 -7.44 18.08 -28.76
N ASN A 390 -7.05 17.30 -27.75
CA ASN A 390 -6.64 17.86 -26.47
C ASN A 390 -5.22 18.44 -26.60
N HIS A 391 -5.12 19.75 -26.86
CA HIS A 391 -3.85 20.44 -27.11
C HIS A 391 -2.79 20.25 -26.00
N LYS A 392 -3.19 19.93 -24.75
CA LYS A 392 -2.28 19.67 -23.63
C LYS A 392 -1.60 18.29 -23.69
N ASP A 393 -2.20 17.32 -24.39
CA ASP A 393 -1.67 15.96 -24.48
C ASP A 393 -0.68 15.80 -25.65
N ALA A 394 -0.83 16.61 -26.69
CA ALA A 394 0.10 16.58 -27.81
C ALA A 394 1.50 17.11 -27.49
N LYS A 395 1.65 18.06 -26.55
CA LYS A 395 2.96 18.63 -26.19
C LYS A 395 3.94 17.59 -25.65
N ILE A 396 3.48 16.61 -24.87
CA ILE A 396 4.31 15.52 -24.35
C ILE A 396 4.61 14.44 -25.41
N CYS A 397 3.86 14.42 -26.52
CA CYS A 397 4.21 13.56 -27.67
C CYS A 397 5.10 14.30 -28.70
N GLN A 398 5.33 15.60 -28.54
CA GLN A 398 5.99 16.47 -29.53
C GLN A 398 7.50 16.63 -29.35
N PHE A 399 8.04 16.40 -28.15
CA PHE A 399 9.49 16.28 -27.96
C PHE A 399 9.92 14.91 -28.47
N GLN A 400 10.02 14.82 -29.81
CA GLN A 400 10.64 13.72 -30.55
C GLN A 400 12.09 14.05 -30.84
#